data_AF-A0A0K8V2L5-F1
#
_entry.id   AF-A0A0K8V2L5-F1
#
_cell.length_a   1.000
_cell.length_b   1.000
_cell.length_c   1.000
_cell.angle_alpha   90.00
_cell.angle_beta   90.00
_cell.angle_gamma   90.00
#
_symmetry.space_group_name_H-M   'P 1'
#
loop_
_entity.id
_entity.type
_entity.pdbx_description
1 polymer ?
#
loop_
_entity_poly.entity_id
_entity_poly.type
_entity_poly.pdbx_seq_one_letter_code
_entity_poly.pdbx_strand_id
1 'polypeptide(L)'
;MLNVTFLLITLLIASIEAAKMVCYYDSASQFREGPAKLTLQDLEPALQFCNYLVYGYAGIDPESYQLKSLNKDLDITQNHYRDITNLRRNHPQLLILLSVGGDRYLFEESPSSPYLSVLENQAHRNSFINS
;
A
#
# COMPACT_ATOMS: atom_id res chain seq x y z
N MET A 1 22.38 36.59 -22.25
CA MET A 1 20.91 36.47 -22.32
C MET A 1 20.48 35.01 -22.42
N LEU A 2 21.00 34.20 -23.35
CA LEU A 2 20.62 32.79 -23.53
C LEU A 2 20.70 31.93 -22.24
N ASN A 3 21.79 32.06 -21.47
CA ASN A 3 21.99 31.32 -20.21
C ASN A 3 20.98 31.69 -19.11
N VAL A 4 20.51 32.94 -19.10
CA VAL A 4 19.52 33.42 -18.11
C VAL A 4 18.14 32.89 -18.45
N THR A 5 17.77 32.89 -19.73
CA THR A 5 16.54 32.24 -20.22
C THR A 5 16.56 30.73 -19.96
N PHE A 6 17.68 30.05 -20.16
CA PHE A 6 17.79 28.61 -19.90
C PHE A 6 17.62 28.29 -18.40
N LEU A 7 18.25 29.08 -17.53
CA LEU A 7 18.10 28.96 -16.08
C LEU A 7 16.66 29.25 -15.59
N LEU A 8 16.00 30.24 -16.20
CA LEU A 8 14.60 30.57 -15.91
C LEU A 8 13.65 29.44 -16.36
N ILE A 9 13.91 28.83 -17.51
CA ILE A 9 13.11 27.71 -18.03
C ILE A 9 13.28 26.47 -17.15
N THR A 10 14.50 26.14 -16.71
CA THR A 10 14.72 25.01 -15.79
C THR A 10 14.09 25.24 -14.42
N LEU A 11 14.12 26.48 -13.90
CA LEU A 11 13.39 26.84 -12.67
C LEU A 11 11.88 26.69 -12.85
N LEU A 12 11.32 27.15 -13.98
CA LEU A 12 9.89 27.03 -14.26
C LEU A 12 9.45 25.56 -14.33
N ILE A 13 10.23 24.71 -15.02
CA ILE A 13 9.95 23.26 -15.11
C ILE A 13 10.07 22.58 -13.75
N ALA A 14 11.06 22.95 -12.94
CA ALA A 14 11.21 22.44 -11.57
C ALA A 14 10.06 22.86 -10.63
N SER A 15 9.34 23.94 -10.98
CA SER A 15 8.19 24.45 -10.23
C SER A 15 6.87 23.79 -10.61
N ILE A 16 6.85 22.94 -11.65
CA ILE A 16 5.66 22.19 -12.04
C ILE A 16 5.53 21.00 -11.09
N GLU A 17 4.66 21.13 -10.10
CA GLU A 17 4.29 20.00 -9.25
C GLU A 17 3.43 19.03 -10.08
N ALA A 18 4.04 17.95 -10.53
CA ALA A 18 3.34 16.91 -11.27
C ALA A 18 2.24 16.27 -10.39
N ALA A 19 1.06 16.05 -10.98
CA ALA A 19 -0.05 15.36 -10.31
C ALA A 19 0.42 14.02 -9.73
N LYS A 20 0.00 13.73 -8.49
CA LYS A 20 0.35 12.48 -7.82
C LYS A 20 -0.65 11.38 -8.19
N MET A 21 -0.15 10.21 -8.57
CA MET A 21 -0.94 9.01 -8.79
C MET A 21 -0.76 8.02 -7.64
N VAL A 22 -1.88 7.62 -7.02
CA VAL A 22 -1.95 6.62 -5.95
C VAL A 22 -2.59 5.36 -6.51
N CYS A 23 -1.81 4.28 -6.56
CA CYS A 23 -2.21 3.00 -7.11
C CYS A 23 -2.49 2.02 -5.97
N TYR A 24 -3.73 1.58 -5.80
CA TYR A 24 -4.07 0.50 -4.88
C TYR A 24 -3.82 -0.85 -5.52
N TYR A 25 -3.10 -1.72 -4.84
CA TYR A 25 -2.84 -3.10 -5.24
C TYR A 25 -3.54 -4.04 -4.27
N ASP A 26 -4.63 -4.66 -4.72
CA ASP A 26 -5.32 -5.71 -3.99
C ASP A 26 -4.59 -7.04 -4.16
N SER A 27 -3.90 -7.53 -3.13
CA SER A 27 -3.07 -8.73 -3.22
C SER A 27 -3.84 -10.00 -3.56
N ALA A 28 -5.15 -10.05 -3.29
CA ALA A 28 -6.02 -11.16 -3.67
C ALA A 28 -6.15 -11.32 -5.19
N SER A 29 -5.81 -10.29 -5.97
CA SER A 29 -5.86 -10.33 -7.43
C SER A 29 -4.96 -11.41 -8.05
N GLN A 30 -3.92 -11.83 -7.33
CA GLN A 30 -3.03 -12.88 -7.81
C GLN A 30 -3.67 -14.28 -7.84
N PHE A 31 -4.76 -14.47 -7.09
CA PHE A 31 -5.49 -15.74 -7.03
C PHE A 31 -6.71 -15.75 -7.94
N ARG A 32 -7.01 -14.62 -8.61
CA ARG A 32 -8.08 -14.59 -9.62
C ARG A 32 -7.71 -15.53 -10.78
N GLU A 33 -8.74 -16.08 -11.41
CA GLU A 33 -8.59 -16.95 -12.57
C GLU A 33 -8.71 -16.16 -13.88
N GLY A 34 -8.11 -16.72 -14.94
CA GLY A 34 -8.23 -16.17 -16.29
C GLY A 34 -7.62 -14.77 -16.46
N PRO A 35 -8.17 -13.95 -17.38
CA PRO A 35 -7.62 -12.63 -17.73
C PRO A 35 -7.63 -11.59 -16.60
N ALA A 36 -8.34 -11.87 -15.49
CA ALA A 36 -8.42 -10.98 -14.34
C ALA A 36 -7.32 -11.22 -13.30
N LYS A 37 -6.47 -12.23 -13.50
CA LYS A 37 -5.30 -12.50 -12.66
C LYS A 37 -4.28 -11.38 -12.81
N LEU A 38 -3.83 -10.83 -11.69
CA LEU A 38 -2.79 -9.80 -11.65
C LEU A 38 -1.65 -10.27 -10.74
N THR A 39 -0.56 -10.70 -11.37
CA THR A 39 0.70 -11.12 -10.74
C THR A 39 1.66 -9.93 -10.57
N LEU A 40 2.81 -10.16 -9.93
CA LEU A 40 3.87 -9.14 -9.87
C LEU A 40 4.39 -8.76 -11.26
N GLN A 41 4.51 -9.73 -12.16
CA GLN A 41 4.95 -9.50 -13.54
C GLN A 41 3.98 -8.59 -14.30
N ASP A 42 2.68 -8.68 -13.98
CA ASP A 42 1.65 -7.82 -14.57
C ASP A 42 1.62 -6.43 -13.93
N LEU A 43 1.94 -6.33 -12.63
CA LEU A 43 1.92 -5.08 -11.86
C LEU A 43 3.11 -4.16 -12.20
N GLU A 44 4.32 -4.72 -12.28
CA GLU A 44 5.57 -3.94 -12.40
C GLU A 44 5.57 -2.92 -13.57
N PRO A 45 5.10 -3.25 -14.79
CA PRO A 45 5.02 -2.28 -15.89
C PRO A 45 4.14 -1.06 -15.60
N ALA A 46 3.12 -1.18 -14.74
CA ALA A 46 2.22 -0.09 -14.40
C ALA A 46 2.83 0.89 -13.38
N LEU A 47 3.86 0.47 -12.63
CA LEU A 47 4.43 1.27 -11.53
C LEU A 47 5.15 2.52 -12.01
N GLN A 48 5.57 2.58 -13.27
CA GLN A 48 6.15 3.80 -13.85
C GLN A 48 5.18 5.00 -13.83
N PHE A 49 3.88 4.74 -13.73
CA PHE A 49 2.84 5.76 -13.67
C PHE A 49 2.47 6.13 -12.22
N CYS A 50 2.87 5.33 -11.24
CA CYS A 50 2.49 5.49 -9.84
C CYS A 50 3.54 6.28 -9.05
N ASN A 51 3.10 7.21 -8.20
CA ASN A 51 3.94 7.80 -7.15
C ASN A 51 3.84 7.02 -5.85
N TYR A 52 2.65 6.50 -5.56
CA TYR A 52 2.36 5.70 -4.39
C TYR A 52 1.78 4.36 -4.81
N LEU A 53 2.32 3.27 -4.27
CA LEU A 53 1.71 1.95 -4.34
C LEU A 53 1.18 1.60 -2.95
N VAL A 54 -0.12 1.38 -2.83
CA VAL A 54 -0.77 1.02 -1.58
C VAL A 54 -1.12 -0.47 -1.64
N TYR A 55 -0.35 -1.29 -0.91
CA TYR A 55 -0.61 -2.72 -0.77
C TYR A 55 -1.85 -2.95 0.09
N GLY A 56 -2.82 -3.68 -0.45
CA GLY A 56 -4.04 -4.08 0.20
C GLY A 56 -4.07 -5.59 0.47
N TYR A 57 -4.41 -6.06 1.67
CA TYR A 57 -4.69 -5.28 2.90
C TYR A 57 -4.22 -6.06 4.13
N ALA A 58 -3.83 -5.33 5.16
CA ALA A 58 -3.75 -5.84 6.53
C ALA A 58 -5.09 -5.59 7.26
N GLY A 59 -5.30 -6.28 8.36
CA GLY A 59 -6.40 -6.03 9.28
C GLY A 59 -5.93 -5.84 10.71
N ILE A 60 -6.90 -5.79 11.62
CA ILE A 60 -6.67 -5.71 13.06
C ILE A 60 -7.12 -7.04 13.67
N ASP A 61 -6.25 -7.62 14.48
CA ASP A 61 -6.59 -8.77 15.29
C ASP A 61 -7.56 -8.37 16.41
N PRO A 62 -8.75 -8.99 16.52
CA PRO A 62 -9.79 -8.52 17.43
C PRO A 62 -9.50 -8.80 18.91
N GLU A 63 -8.54 -9.68 19.23
CA GLU A 63 -8.17 -10.01 20.60
C GLU A 63 -6.99 -9.16 21.08
N SER A 64 -5.94 -9.06 20.27
CA SER A 64 -4.71 -8.35 20.62
C SER A 64 -4.69 -6.88 20.18
N TYR A 65 -5.57 -6.49 19.25
CA TYR A 65 -5.61 -5.16 18.61
C TYR A 65 -4.34 -4.80 17.82
N GLN A 66 -3.54 -5.81 17.47
CA GLN A 66 -2.34 -5.65 16.66
C GLN A 66 -2.66 -5.76 15.16
N LEU A 67 -1.76 -5.23 14.33
CA LEU A 67 -1.79 -5.47 12.89
C LEU A 67 -1.68 -6.97 12.60
N LYS A 68 -2.50 -7.46 11.66
CA LYS A 68 -2.37 -8.80 11.11
C LYS A 68 -2.46 -8.80 9.60
N SER A 69 -1.69 -9.68 8.96
CA SER A 69 -1.92 -10.04 7.56
C SER A 69 -3.27 -10.75 7.41
N LEU A 70 -4.00 -10.43 6.34
CA LEU A 70 -5.25 -11.12 5.97
C LEU A 70 -5.00 -12.42 5.21
N ASN A 71 -3.80 -12.61 4.66
CA ASN A 71 -3.37 -13.84 4.01
C ASN A 71 -1.90 -14.13 4.37
N LYS A 72 -1.67 -14.75 5.54
CA LYS A 72 -0.32 -15.01 6.06
C LYS A 72 0.52 -15.87 5.12
N ASP A 73 -0.11 -16.84 4.46
CA ASP A 73 0.57 -17.75 3.53
C ASP A 73 1.18 -17.00 2.35
N LEU A 74 0.47 -16.02 1.83
CA LEU A 74 0.99 -15.15 0.79
C LEU A 74 1.98 -14.12 1.35
N ASP A 75 1.50 -13.31 2.28
CA ASP A 75 2.14 -12.06 2.66
C ASP A 75 3.49 -12.33 3.37
N ILE A 76 3.52 -13.38 4.19
CA ILE A 76 4.64 -13.74 5.06
C ILE A 76 5.35 -14.99 4.54
N THR A 77 4.65 -16.13 4.43
CA THR A 77 5.28 -17.41 4.07
C THR A 77 5.90 -17.37 2.67
N GLN A 78 5.18 -16.80 1.69
CA GLN A 78 5.68 -16.58 0.34
C GLN A 78 6.45 -15.26 0.17
N ASN A 79 6.60 -14.46 1.23
CA ASN A 79 7.32 -13.18 1.25
C ASN A 79 6.77 -12.09 0.32
N HIS A 80 5.47 -12.11 0.00
CA HIS A 80 4.90 -11.15 -0.96
C HIS A 80 5.05 -9.68 -0.55
N TYR A 81 4.99 -9.37 0.75
CA TYR A 81 5.31 -8.01 1.24
C TYR A 81 6.74 -7.58 0.90
N ARG A 82 7.69 -8.51 1.01
CA ARG A 82 9.09 -8.24 0.69
C ARG A 82 9.29 -8.06 -0.81
N ASP A 83 8.63 -8.87 -1.62
CA ASP A 83 8.71 -8.77 -3.07
C ASP A 83 8.14 -7.45 -3.58
N ILE A 84 6.99 -7.02 -3.04
CA ILE A 84 6.42 -5.70 -3.35
C ILE A 84 7.35 -4.57 -2.88
N THR A 85 7.87 -4.62 -1.66
CA THR A 85 8.74 -3.55 -1.17
C THR A 85 10.07 -3.46 -1.91
N ASN A 86 10.56 -4.57 -2.47
CA ASN A 86 11.75 -4.61 -3.32
C ASN A 86 11.58 -3.92 -4.68
N LEU A 87 10.35 -3.65 -5.13
CA LEU A 87 10.08 -2.92 -6.38
C LEU A 87 10.69 -1.51 -6.37
N ARG A 88 10.96 -0.93 -5.18
CA ARG A 88 11.68 0.35 -5.06
C ARG A 88 13.09 0.30 -5.63
N ARG A 89 13.70 -0.88 -5.80
CA ARG A 89 15.02 -1.01 -6.45
C ARG A 89 14.97 -0.60 -7.92
N ASN A 90 13.87 -0.95 -8.61
CA ASN A 90 13.65 -0.62 -10.02
C ASN A 90 12.85 0.68 -10.19
N HIS A 91 12.09 1.07 -9.16
CA HIS A 91 11.26 2.29 -9.12
C HIS A 91 11.60 3.15 -7.88
N PRO A 92 12.78 3.79 -7.83
CA PRO A 92 13.27 4.50 -6.63
C PRO A 92 12.39 5.68 -6.19
N GLN A 93 11.59 6.22 -7.10
CA GLN A 93 10.61 7.28 -6.83
C GLN A 93 9.30 6.79 -6.20
N LEU A 94 9.07 5.46 -6.17
CA LEU A 94 7.83 4.87 -5.71
C LEU A 94 7.80 4.77 -4.18
N LEU A 95 6.80 5.39 -3.56
CA LEU A 95 6.54 5.23 -2.14
C LEU A 95 5.54 4.07 -1.95
N ILE A 96 5.92 3.07 -1.17
CA ILE A 96 5.09 1.88 -0.94
C ILE A 96 4.51 1.92 0.47
N LEU A 97 3.19 1.87 0.57
CA LEU A 97 2.40 1.88 1.81
C LEU A 97 1.66 0.56 1.98
N LEU A 98 1.32 0.22 3.23
CA LEU A 98 0.41 -0.85 3.57
C LEU A 98 -0.94 -0.25 4.00
N SER A 99 -2.02 -0.68 3.37
CA SER A 99 -3.38 -0.31 3.78
C SER A 99 -3.91 -1.28 4.82
N VAL A 100 -4.55 -0.73 5.86
CA VAL A 100 -5.24 -1.50 6.91
C VAL A 100 -6.74 -1.34 6.71
N GLY A 101 -7.49 -2.44 6.63
CA GLY A 101 -8.94 -2.44 6.38
C GLY A 101 -9.31 -2.52 4.90
N GLY A 102 -9.79 -1.42 4.33
CA GLY A 102 -10.18 -1.33 2.91
C GLY A 102 -11.42 -2.15 2.54
N ASP A 103 -12.38 -2.29 3.47
CA ASP A 103 -13.59 -3.12 3.33
C ASP A 103 -13.30 -4.58 2.95
N ARG A 104 -12.06 -5.05 3.12
CA ARG A 104 -11.64 -6.44 2.92
C ARG A 104 -11.61 -7.25 4.21
N TYR A 105 -11.71 -6.57 5.34
CA TYR A 105 -11.90 -7.22 6.62
C TYR A 105 -13.38 -7.57 6.77
N LEU A 106 -13.76 -8.77 6.33
CA LEU A 106 -15.14 -9.24 6.42
C LEU A 106 -15.44 -9.61 7.89
N PHE A 107 -16.35 -8.84 8.48
CA PHE A 107 -16.85 -8.99 9.84
C PHE A 107 -17.76 -10.22 9.95
N GLU A 108 -17.23 -11.44 9.89
CA GLU A 108 -18.05 -12.62 10.14
C GLU A 108 -18.01 -13.09 11.61
N GLU A 109 -17.03 -12.64 12.41
CA GLU A 109 -16.79 -13.26 13.73
C GLU A 109 -16.90 -12.34 14.95
N SER A 110 -17.22 -11.04 14.82
CA SER A 110 -17.34 -10.18 16.00
C SER A 110 -18.51 -9.19 15.91
N PRO A 111 -19.34 -9.05 16.99
CA PRO A 111 -20.46 -8.10 17.04
C PRO A 111 -20.00 -6.63 17.07
N SER A 112 -18.72 -6.38 17.36
CA SER A 112 -18.10 -5.04 17.37
C SER A 112 -16.92 -5.00 16.41
N SER A 113 -16.87 -3.97 15.57
CA SER A 113 -15.74 -3.76 14.67
C SER A 113 -14.44 -3.56 15.47
N PRO A 114 -13.37 -4.36 15.27
CA PRO A 114 -12.08 -4.14 15.93
C PRO A 114 -11.51 -2.74 15.69
N TYR A 115 -11.90 -2.08 14.59
CA TYR A 115 -11.56 -0.68 14.34
C TYR A 115 -12.19 0.25 15.37
N LEU A 116 -13.46 0.06 15.72
CA LEU A 116 -14.11 0.84 16.78
C LEU A 116 -13.47 0.54 18.14
N SER A 117 -13.22 -0.73 18.45
CA SER A 117 -12.56 -1.13 19.69
C SER A 117 -11.17 -0.51 19.87
N VAL A 118 -10.42 -0.34 18.77
CA VAL A 118 -9.16 0.42 18.78
C VAL A 118 -9.41 1.89 19.09
N LEU A 119 -10.40 2.53 18.47
CA LEU A 119 -10.69 3.95 18.70
C LEU A 119 -11.15 4.25 20.13
N GLU A 120 -11.92 3.37 20.74
CA GLU A 120 -12.56 3.58 22.05
C GLU A 120 -11.61 3.42 23.24
N ASN A 121 -10.43 2.82 23.06
CA ASN A 121 -9.53 2.51 24.16
C ASN A 121 -8.06 2.87 23.86
N GLN A 122 -7.43 3.67 24.74
CA GLN A 122 -6.03 4.08 24.58
C GLN A 122 -5.04 2.91 24.58
N ALA A 123 -5.26 1.88 25.39
CA ALA A 123 -4.40 0.69 25.40
C ALA A 123 -4.51 -0.07 24.06
N HIS A 124 -5.71 -0.16 23.47
CA HIS A 124 -5.90 -0.78 22.15
C HIS A 124 -5.23 0.04 21.04
N ARG A 125 -5.33 1.38 21.07
CA ARG A 125 -4.57 2.26 20.16
C ARG A 125 -3.07 2.04 20.28
N ASN A 126 -2.56 1.94 21.50
CA ASN A 126 -1.13 1.69 21.72
C ASN A 126 -0.71 0.31 21.23
N SER A 127 -1.56 -0.71 21.37
CA SER A 127 -1.28 -2.04 20.82
C SER A 127 -1.15 -1.99 19.29
N PHE A 128 -2.08 -1.30 18.63
CA PHE A 128 -2.05 -1.09 17.18
C PHE A 128 -0.83 -0.30 16.70
N ILE A 129 -0.48 0.79 17.37
CA ILE A 129 0.65 1.66 16.97
C ILE A 129 1.99 0.94 17.11
N ASN A 130 2.13 0.04 18.09
CA ASN A 130 3.39 -0.63 18.41
C ASN A 130 3.51 -2.06 17.85
N SER A 131 2.53 -2.54 17.08
CA SER A 131 2.57 -3.87 16.44
C SER A 131 3.39 -3.93 15.17
#